data_AF-A0A1G7JW41-F1
#
_entry.id   AF-A0A1G7JW41-F1
#
_cell.length_a   1.000
_cell.length_b   1.000
_cell.length_c   1.000
_cell.angle_alpha   90.00
_cell.angle_beta   90.00
_cell.angle_gamma   90.00
#
_symmetry.space_group_name_H-M   'P 1'
#
loop_
_entity.id
_entity.type
_entity.pdbx_description
1 polymer ?
#
loop_
_entity_poly.entity_id
_entity_poly.type
_entity_poly.pdbx_seq_one_letter_code
_entity_poly.pdbx_strand_id
1 'polypeptide(L)'
;MGACYCYLHMKNIYLLLASFLLYTKSHSQVVVGPRSERFDVRIVASKLSDPWSVVYGPDDHLWVTESKGYRVDRIDPKTGKQTILLDLTDERHFPRYDQLGKRAGGKPWPQGGLVGLALHPQLLTGKPYVYLMYVYDFEGADSAGSGCRLHDGGCFFTGRIVRYRYDQAKQKLTGPVILCDTIPQSSDHNGGRLTIAPVAGKDYLFYTIGEMGAGQFTNIARTNHAQQKDIYEGKILRFNTEPDQDAGQYE
;
A
#
# COMPACT_ATOMS: atom_id res chain seq x y z
N MET A 1 -32.24 -66.00 -46.75
CA MET A 1 -32.67 -64.83 -45.95
C MET A 1 -32.56 -65.20 -44.48
N GLY A 2 -31.50 -64.75 -43.81
CA GLY A 2 -31.21 -65.08 -42.42
C GLY A 2 -30.43 -63.93 -41.77
N ALA A 3 -30.90 -63.47 -40.63
CA ALA A 3 -30.35 -62.38 -39.84
C ALA A 3 -29.21 -62.85 -38.92
N CYS A 4 -28.27 -61.97 -38.56
CA CYS A 4 -27.78 -61.87 -37.18
C CYS A 4 -26.96 -60.58 -36.94
N TYR A 5 -27.25 -59.92 -35.82
CA TYR A 5 -26.56 -58.76 -35.25
C TYR A 5 -25.18 -59.13 -34.69
N CYS A 6 -24.22 -58.19 -34.72
CA CYS A 6 -23.05 -58.22 -33.84
C CYS A 6 -22.78 -56.83 -33.25
N TYR A 7 -23.01 -56.71 -31.94
CA TYR A 7 -22.55 -55.66 -31.04
C TYR A 7 -21.19 -56.08 -30.47
N LEU A 8 -20.23 -55.17 -30.23
CA LEU A 8 -19.13 -55.19 -29.23
C LEU A 8 -18.16 -54.03 -29.59
N HIS A 9 -17.52 -53.24 -28.72
CA HIS A 9 -17.45 -53.14 -27.26
C HIS A 9 -16.74 -51.80 -26.89
N MET A 10 -17.19 -51.14 -25.82
CA MET A 10 -16.56 -49.99 -25.16
C MET A 10 -15.18 -50.33 -24.56
N LYS A 11 -14.24 -49.36 -24.56
CA LYS A 11 -13.25 -49.18 -23.48
C LYS A 11 -12.90 -47.69 -23.29
N ASN A 12 -13.53 -47.05 -22.30
CA ASN A 12 -13.08 -45.77 -21.75
C ASN A 12 -12.07 -46.05 -20.64
N ILE A 13 -10.85 -45.54 -20.80
CA ILE A 13 -9.74 -45.64 -19.84
C ILE A 13 -9.88 -44.47 -18.84
N TYR A 14 -10.09 -44.78 -17.55
CA TYR A 14 -10.00 -43.81 -16.46
C TYR A 14 -8.56 -43.77 -15.93
N LEU A 15 -7.85 -42.66 -16.15
CA LEU A 15 -6.58 -42.39 -15.47
C LEU A 15 -6.86 -41.73 -14.11
N LEU A 16 -6.56 -42.44 -13.03
CA LEU A 16 -6.50 -41.91 -11.66
C LEU A 16 -5.12 -41.27 -11.44
N LEU A 17 -5.06 -39.93 -11.39
CA LEU A 17 -3.87 -39.21 -10.93
C LEU A 17 -3.87 -39.14 -9.39
N ALA A 18 -2.95 -39.87 -8.76
CA ALA A 18 -2.67 -39.74 -7.33
C ALA A 18 -1.77 -38.50 -7.11
N SER A 19 -2.33 -37.43 -6.55
CA SER A 19 -1.58 -36.25 -6.13
C SER A 19 -0.88 -36.50 -4.79
N PHE A 20 0.43 -36.69 -4.81
CA PHE A 20 1.26 -36.68 -3.61
C PHE A 20 1.40 -35.23 -3.09
N LEU A 21 0.83 -34.95 -1.91
CA LEU A 21 1.02 -33.69 -1.18
C LEU A 21 2.41 -33.69 -0.51
N LEU A 22 3.40 -33.07 -1.15
CA LEU A 22 4.70 -32.79 -0.54
C LEU A 22 4.56 -31.65 0.47
N TYR A 23 4.59 -31.96 1.77
CA TYR A 23 4.70 -30.97 2.85
C TYR A 23 6.17 -30.53 2.97
N THR A 24 6.52 -29.37 2.40
CA THR A 24 7.83 -28.74 2.64
C THR A 24 7.80 -27.99 3.97
N LYS A 25 8.50 -28.49 4.99
CA LYS A 25 8.74 -27.70 6.22
C LYS A 25 9.70 -26.55 5.90
N SER A 26 9.21 -25.31 5.96
CA SER A 26 10.07 -24.12 5.91
C SER A 26 11.04 -24.16 7.10
N HIS A 27 12.34 -24.19 6.84
CA HIS A 27 13.36 -24.15 7.88
C HIS A 27 13.62 -22.70 8.27
N SER A 28 13.49 -22.40 9.57
CA SER A 28 13.87 -21.11 10.12
C SER A 28 15.39 -20.93 10.02
N GLN A 29 15.85 -19.76 9.61
CA GLN A 29 17.26 -19.38 9.67
C GLN A 29 17.54 -18.77 11.05
N VAL A 30 18.57 -19.27 11.74
CA VAL A 30 19.05 -18.65 12.98
C VAL A 30 19.90 -17.43 12.62
N VAL A 31 19.49 -16.25 13.08
CA VAL A 31 20.26 -15.01 12.96
C VAL A 31 20.79 -14.62 14.34
N VAL A 32 22.08 -14.29 14.38
CA VAL A 32 22.74 -13.84 15.62
C VAL A 32 22.89 -12.32 15.58
N GLY A 33 22.29 -11.65 16.56
CA GLY A 33 22.37 -10.21 16.72
C GLY A 33 23.73 -9.72 17.22
N PRO A 34 23.99 -8.40 17.20
CA PRO A 34 25.26 -7.81 17.58
C PRO A 34 25.69 -8.11 19.02
N ARG A 35 24.76 -8.47 19.92
CA ARG A 35 25.06 -8.85 21.31
C ARG A 35 24.80 -10.34 21.57
N SER A 36 24.94 -11.16 20.53
CA SER A 36 24.73 -12.62 20.57
C SER A 36 23.27 -13.04 20.82
N GLU A 37 22.29 -12.17 20.61
CA GLU A 37 20.88 -12.53 20.62
C GLU A 37 20.59 -13.54 19.50
N ARG A 38 19.84 -14.59 19.78
CA ARG A 38 19.49 -15.60 18.77
C ARG A 38 18.04 -15.42 18.35
N PHE A 39 17.81 -15.23 17.07
CA PHE A 39 16.49 -15.12 16.48
C PHE A 39 16.28 -16.22 15.45
N ASP A 40 15.06 -16.75 15.45
CA ASP A 40 14.56 -17.60 14.38
C ASP A 40 13.85 -16.73 13.33
N VAL A 41 14.30 -16.81 12.08
CA VAL A 41 13.74 -16.06 10.96
C VAL A 41 13.05 -17.00 9.98
N ARG A 42 11.78 -16.71 9.69
CA ARG A 42 11.00 -17.41 8.67
C ARG A 42 10.40 -16.42 7.68
N ILE A 43 10.46 -16.76 6.40
CA ILE A 43 9.75 -16.02 5.35
C ILE A 43 8.26 -16.30 5.47
N VAL A 44 7.48 -15.27 5.80
CA VAL A 44 6.02 -15.35 5.91
C VAL A 44 5.34 -15.11 4.56
N ALA A 45 5.79 -14.10 3.82
CA ALA A 45 5.33 -13.78 2.48
C ALA A 45 6.51 -13.28 1.63
N SER A 46 6.39 -13.43 0.30
CA SER A 46 7.40 -12.98 -0.66
C SER A 46 6.72 -12.55 -1.96
N LYS A 47 7.48 -11.89 -2.86
CA LYS A 47 6.98 -11.38 -4.16
C LYS A 47 5.88 -10.31 -4.05
N LEU A 48 5.84 -9.58 -2.94
CA LEU A 48 5.04 -8.36 -2.77
C LEU A 48 5.68 -7.22 -3.60
N SER A 49 4.88 -6.31 -4.17
CA SER A 49 5.40 -5.18 -4.93
C SER A 49 5.82 -4.02 -4.00
N ASP A 50 7.06 -4.08 -3.52
CA ASP A 50 7.69 -3.09 -2.62
C ASP A 50 6.83 -2.88 -1.36
N PRO A 51 6.77 -3.89 -0.46
CA PRO A 51 6.01 -3.76 0.77
C PRO A 51 6.57 -2.61 1.62
N TRP A 52 5.69 -1.75 2.13
CA TRP A 52 6.10 -0.51 2.79
C TRP A 52 5.68 -0.42 4.25
N SER A 53 4.38 -0.45 4.53
CA SER A 53 3.86 -0.48 5.89
C SER A 53 3.42 -1.89 6.25
N VAL A 54 3.64 -2.26 7.52
CA VAL A 54 3.09 -3.48 8.12
C VAL A 54 2.47 -3.12 9.47
N VAL A 55 1.24 -3.59 9.70
CA VAL A 55 0.51 -3.45 10.97
C VAL A 55 -0.01 -4.82 11.38
N TYR A 56 0.16 -5.19 12.65
CA TYR A 56 -0.51 -6.37 13.19
C TYR A 56 -1.94 -5.98 13.56
N GLY A 57 -2.91 -6.54 12.85
CA GLY A 57 -4.32 -6.23 13.02
C GLY A 57 -4.95 -6.94 14.22
N PRO A 58 -6.09 -6.44 14.72
CA PRO A 58 -6.84 -7.10 15.79
C PRO A 58 -7.51 -8.41 15.34
N ASP A 59 -7.41 -8.78 14.06
CA ASP A 59 -7.85 -10.05 13.50
C ASP A 59 -6.73 -11.10 13.42
N ASP A 60 -5.63 -10.91 14.15
CA ASP A 60 -4.43 -11.76 14.17
C ASP A 60 -3.70 -11.89 12.83
N HIS A 61 -3.95 -10.97 11.89
CA HIS A 61 -3.28 -10.93 10.59
C HIS A 61 -2.32 -9.75 10.47
N LEU A 62 -1.34 -9.90 9.59
CA LEU A 62 -0.55 -8.76 9.10
C LEU A 62 -1.34 -8.02 8.05
N TRP A 63 -1.38 -6.69 8.15
CA TRP A 63 -1.89 -5.78 7.14
C TRP A 63 -0.71 -5.07 6.50
N VAL A 64 -0.58 -5.17 5.18
CA VAL A 64 0.59 -4.70 4.44
C VAL A 64 0.16 -3.81 3.29
N THR A 65 0.88 -2.72 3.05
CA THR A 65 0.76 -1.95 1.82
C THR A 65 1.85 -2.33 0.83
N GLU A 66 1.48 -2.58 -0.41
CA GLU A 66 2.40 -2.69 -1.54
C GLU A 66 2.53 -1.32 -2.23
N SER A 67 3.63 -0.62 -1.96
CA SER A 67 3.81 0.77 -2.40
C SER A 67 3.80 0.94 -3.91
N LYS A 68 4.38 -0.03 -4.59
CA LYS A 68 4.49 -0.05 -6.04
C LYS A 68 3.30 -0.75 -6.70
N GLY A 69 2.76 -1.78 -6.05
CA GLY A 69 1.59 -2.52 -6.50
C GLY A 69 0.27 -1.77 -6.30
N TYR A 70 0.23 -0.77 -5.42
CA TYR A 70 -0.98 -0.05 -5.02
C TYR A 70 -2.05 -0.99 -4.43
N ARG A 71 -1.61 -1.99 -3.65
CA ARG A 71 -2.50 -2.96 -3.02
C ARG A 71 -2.38 -2.93 -1.51
N VAL A 72 -3.50 -3.23 -0.84
CA VAL A 72 -3.52 -3.52 0.60
C VAL A 72 -3.79 -5.00 0.78
N ASP A 73 -2.87 -5.66 1.47
CA ASP A 73 -2.87 -7.09 1.67
C ASP A 73 -3.10 -7.45 3.12
N ARG A 74 -3.90 -8.50 3.34
CA ARG A 74 -4.00 -9.18 4.62
C ARG A 74 -3.30 -10.52 4.53
N ILE A 75 -2.35 -10.78 5.43
CA ILE A 75 -1.49 -11.96 5.39
C ILE A 75 -1.61 -12.70 6.72
N ASP A 76 -1.95 -13.97 6.66
CA ASP A 76 -1.92 -14.86 7.82
C ASP A 76 -0.45 -15.08 8.23
N PRO A 77 -0.03 -14.65 9.44
CA PRO A 77 1.36 -14.77 9.87
C PRO A 77 1.81 -16.24 10.04
N LYS A 78 0.88 -17.17 10.27
CA LYS A 78 1.16 -18.60 10.46
C LYS A 78 1.37 -19.28 9.11
N THR A 79 0.44 -19.09 8.17
CA THR A 79 0.43 -19.83 6.89
C THR A 79 1.06 -19.08 5.73
N GLY A 80 1.19 -17.75 5.82
CA GLY A 80 1.59 -16.89 4.70
C GLY A 80 0.47 -16.65 3.67
N LYS A 81 -0.76 -17.12 3.93
CA LYS A 81 -1.89 -16.91 3.02
C LYS A 81 -2.20 -15.43 2.89
N GLN A 82 -2.09 -14.91 1.66
CA GLN A 82 -2.36 -13.52 1.31
C GLN A 82 -3.78 -13.35 0.77
N THR A 83 -4.44 -12.27 1.17
CA THR A 83 -5.75 -11.82 0.67
C THR A 83 -5.67 -10.35 0.31
N ILE A 84 -5.94 -10.00 -0.95
CA ILE A 84 -5.96 -8.59 -1.39
C ILE A 84 -7.28 -7.97 -0.90
N LEU A 85 -7.16 -7.02 0.03
CA LEU A 85 -8.30 -6.29 0.59
C LEU A 85 -8.73 -5.11 -0.28
N LEU A 86 -7.77 -4.47 -0.97
CA LEU A 86 -7.99 -3.30 -1.82
C LEU A 86 -6.94 -3.25 -2.94
N ASP A 87 -7.38 -2.84 -4.12
CA ASP A 87 -6.53 -2.50 -5.26
C ASP A 87 -6.82 -1.04 -5.63
N LEU A 88 -5.78 -0.21 -5.63
CA LEU A 88 -5.80 1.22 -5.92
C LEU A 88 -5.09 1.54 -7.23
N THR A 89 -4.91 0.56 -8.11
CA THR A 89 -4.23 0.78 -9.40
C THR A 89 -4.93 1.84 -10.24
N ASP A 90 -6.26 1.82 -10.29
CA ASP A 90 -7.08 2.77 -11.06
C ASP A 90 -7.13 4.16 -10.40
N GLU A 91 -6.81 4.22 -9.10
CA GLU A 91 -6.75 5.45 -8.31
C GLU A 91 -5.40 6.18 -8.48
N ARG A 92 -4.45 5.61 -9.23
CA ARG A 92 -3.16 6.23 -9.59
C ARG A 92 -3.20 6.73 -11.02
N HIS A 93 -3.18 8.05 -11.20
CA HIS A 93 -3.30 8.73 -12.49
C HIS A 93 -1.96 8.85 -13.25
N PHE A 94 -1.05 7.91 -13.00
CA PHE A 94 0.20 7.77 -13.75
C PHE A 94 0.59 6.29 -13.81
N PRO A 95 1.25 5.83 -14.89
CA PRO A 95 1.60 4.43 -15.04
C PRO A 95 2.77 4.03 -14.12
N ARG A 96 3.03 2.72 -14.06
CA ARG A 96 4.19 2.11 -13.40
C ARG A 96 5.48 2.48 -14.14
N TYR A 97 5.95 3.73 -14.01
CA TYR A 97 7.16 4.20 -14.71
C TYR A 97 8.39 3.33 -14.42
N ASP A 98 8.46 2.76 -13.21
CA ASP A 98 9.49 1.80 -12.81
C ASP A 98 9.48 0.50 -13.64
N GLN A 99 8.34 0.11 -14.20
CA GLN A 99 8.20 -1.06 -15.07
C GLN A 99 8.36 -0.74 -16.56
N LEU A 100 8.20 0.53 -16.95
CA LEU A 100 8.30 0.97 -18.34
C LEU A 100 9.76 1.19 -18.80
N GLY A 101 10.69 1.40 -17.87
CA GLY A 101 12.10 1.62 -18.16
C GLY A 101 12.29 2.79 -19.13
N LYS A 102 13.03 2.57 -20.23
CA LYS A 102 13.27 3.62 -21.25
C LYS A 102 11.98 4.18 -21.87
N ARG A 103 10.90 3.40 -21.91
CA ARG A 103 9.60 3.85 -22.45
C ARG A 103 8.94 4.90 -21.57
N ALA A 104 9.35 5.03 -20.30
CA ALA A 104 8.88 6.08 -19.41
C ALA A 104 9.39 7.48 -19.80
N GLY A 105 10.32 7.61 -20.76
CA GLY A 105 10.86 8.92 -21.15
C GLY A 105 11.69 9.60 -20.05
N GLY A 106 12.15 8.84 -19.05
CA GLY A 106 12.85 9.38 -17.87
C GLY A 106 11.93 9.86 -16.75
N LYS A 107 10.63 9.54 -16.81
CA LYS A 107 9.69 9.87 -15.72
C LYS A 107 10.08 9.15 -14.43
N PRO A 108 10.12 9.86 -13.29
CA PRO A 108 10.50 9.28 -12.02
C PRO A 108 9.34 8.49 -11.41
N TRP A 109 9.69 7.56 -10.52
CA TRP A 109 8.73 7.03 -9.55
C TRP A 109 8.80 7.88 -8.27
N PRO A 110 7.68 8.24 -7.63
CA PRO A 110 7.74 8.97 -6.36
C PRO A 110 8.38 8.09 -5.28
N GLN A 111 9.12 8.66 -4.32
CA GLN A 111 9.55 7.88 -3.16
C GLN A 111 8.32 7.42 -2.38
N GLY A 112 8.02 6.13 -2.45
CA GLY A 112 6.76 5.58 -1.98
C GLY A 112 5.81 5.24 -3.12
N GLY A 113 4.61 5.80 -3.09
CA GLY A 113 3.42 5.30 -3.79
C GLY A 113 2.30 5.11 -2.78
N LEU A 114 1.84 3.88 -2.55
CA LEU A 114 0.95 3.54 -1.42
C LEU A 114 1.75 3.23 -0.15
N VAL A 115 1.80 4.19 0.77
CA VAL A 115 2.72 4.13 1.92
C VAL A 115 1.99 4.02 3.25
N GLY A 116 1.10 4.96 3.56
CA GLY A 116 0.51 5.07 4.89
C GLY A 116 -0.54 3.99 5.13
N LEU A 117 -0.52 3.41 6.34
CA LEU A 117 -1.51 2.45 6.81
C LEU A 117 -1.72 2.63 8.31
N ALA A 118 -2.96 2.91 8.71
CA ALA A 118 -3.37 2.85 10.12
C ALA A 118 -4.74 2.17 10.24
N LEU A 119 -4.87 1.29 11.23
CA LEU A 119 -6.12 0.63 11.58
C LEU A 119 -6.71 1.35 12.80
N HIS A 120 -8.00 1.66 12.79
CA HIS A 120 -8.64 2.21 13.98
C HIS A 120 -8.52 1.21 15.15
N PRO A 121 -8.25 1.66 16.39
CA PRO A 121 -8.22 0.77 17.56
C PRO A 121 -9.50 -0.04 17.82
N GLN A 122 -10.62 0.32 17.17
CA GLN A 122 -11.93 -0.30 17.29
C GLN A 122 -12.35 -0.97 15.96
N LEU A 123 -11.39 -1.38 15.12
CA LEU A 123 -11.61 -1.95 13.78
C LEU A 123 -12.67 -3.06 13.77
N LEU A 124 -12.68 -3.92 14.79
CA LEU A 124 -13.61 -5.05 14.90
C LEU A 124 -14.71 -4.85 15.95
N THR A 125 -14.73 -3.70 16.63
CA THR A 125 -15.59 -3.47 17.81
C THR A 125 -16.49 -2.25 17.69
N GLY A 126 -16.49 -1.56 16.54
CA GLY A 126 -17.47 -0.50 16.26
C GLY A 126 -17.05 0.51 15.21
N LYS A 127 -15.74 0.70 15.01
CA LYS A 127 -15.19 1.64 14.03
C LYS A 127 -14.34 0.89 13.02
N PRO A 128 -14.95 0.25 12.01
CA PRO A 128 -14.23 -0.56 11.02
C PRO A 128 -13.48 0.32 10.01
N TYR A 129 -12.64 1.24 10.49
CA TYR A 129 -11.95 2.23 9.68
C TYR A 129 -10.48 1.87 9.49
N VAL A 130 -10.06 2.00 8.23
CA VAL A 130 -8.67 1.86 7.80
C VAL A 130 -8.27 3.13 7.06
N TYR A 131 -7.15 3.73 7.44
CA TYR A 131 -6.66 4.97 6.87
C TYR A 131 -5.43 4.66 6.03
N LEU A 132 -5.43 5.17 4.81
CA LEU A 132 -4.36 5.00 3.85
C LEU A 132 -3.82 6.36 3.43
N MET A 133 -2.52 6.41 3.12
CA MET A 133 -1.93 7.53 2.39
C MET A 133 -1.24 6.99 1.14
N TYR A 134 -1.57 7.57 0.00
CA TYR A 134 -0.93 7.24 -1.26
C TYR A 134 -0.76 8.45 -2.17
N VAL A 135 0.31 8.41 -2.96
CA VAL A 135 0.50 9.30 -4.12
C VAL A 135 -0.49 8.90 -5.20
N TYR A 136 -1.22 9.84 -5.79
CA TYR A 136 -2.23 9.51 -6.80
C TYR A 136 -2.02 10.26 -8.11
N ASP A 137 -1.31 11.38 -8.10
CA ASP A 137 -1.14 12.20 -9.29
C ASP A 137 0.31 12.65 -9.49
N PHE A 138 0.69 12.89 -10.75
CA PHE A 138 1.97 13.44 -11.16
C PHE A 138 1.73 14.58 -12.15
N GLU A 139 2.06 15.81 -11.77
CA GLU A 139 1.82 17.00 -12.61
C GLU A 139 2.47 16.88 -14.00
N GLY A 140 3.63 16.24 -14.06
CA GLY A 140 4.39 15.99 -15.29
C GLY A 140 3.97 14.75 -16.09
N ALA A 141 2.85 14.08 -15.77
CA ALA A 141 2.47 12.80 -16.36
C ALA A 141 2.42 12.86 -17.90
N ASP A 142 1.79 13.89 -18.44
CA ASP A 142 1.59 14.09 -19.89
C ASP A 142 2.70 14.94 -20.55
N SER A 143 3.64 15.46 -19.76
CA SER A 143 4.76 16.24 -20.28
C SER A 143 5.81 15.38 -20.97
N ALA A 144 6.55 15.94 -21.93
CA ALA A 144 7.70 15.27 -22.53
C ALA A 144 8.85 15.09 -21.53
N GLY A 145 9.71 14.10 -21.77
CA GLY A 145 10.86 13.81 -20.91
C GLY A 145 10.45 13.37 -19.50
N SER A 146 11.23 13.77 -18.49
CA SER A 146 10.97 13.39 -17.10
C SER A 146 9.68 13.98 -16.54
N GLY A 147 9.15 15.06 -17.14
CA GLY A 147 8.03 15.82 -16.59
C GLY A 147 8.37 16.61 -15.32
N CYS A 148 9.62 16.54 -14.83
CA CYS A 148 10.05 17.30 -13.67
C CYS A 148 10.53 18.70 -14.07
N ARG A 149 10.28 19.66 -13.19
CA ARG A 149 10.76 21.05 -13.30
C ARG A 149 12.08 21.19 -12.55
N LEU A 150 13.17 20.63 -13.11
CA LEU A 150 14.47 20.53 -12.42
C LEU A 150 15.07 21.90 -11.99
N HIS A 151 14.75 22.97 -12.71
CA HIS A 151 15.17 24.34 -12.38
C HIS A 151 14.15 25.11 -11.53
N ASP A 152 12.98 24.52 -11.27
CA ASP A 152 11.82 25.13 -10.62
C ASP A 152 11.16 24.13 -9.65
N GLY A 153 11.99 23.53 -8.78
CA GLY A 153 11.51 22.78 -7.62
C GLY A 153 11.32 21.26 -7.76
N GLY A 154 11.78 20.66 -8.86
CA GLY A 154 11.95 19.21 -8.99
C GLY A 154 10.73 18.48 -9.55
N CYS A 155 10.41 17.31 -9.00
CA CYS A 155 9.31 16.46 -9.47
C CYS A 155 8.09 16.61 -8.54
N PHE A 156 6.95 17.02 -9.08
CA PHE A 156 5.76 17.36 -8.29
C PHE A 156 4.69 16.28 -8.43
N PHE A 157 4.46 15.59 -7.31
CA PHE A 157 3.39 14.61 -7.17
C PHE A 157 2.37 15.11 -6.14
N THR A 158 1.17 14.54 -6.19
CA THR A 158 0.13 14.82 -5.21
C THR A 158 -0.31 13.53 -4.55
N GLY A 159 -0.42 13.56 -3.23
CA GLY A 159 -0.90 12.47 -2.40
C GLY A 159 -2.23 12.80 -1.74
N ARG A 160 -2.90 11.74 -1.29
CA ARG A 160 -4.15 11.84 -0.54
C ARG A 160 -4.17 10.91 0.66
N ILE A 161 -4.88 11.33 1.69
CA ILE A 161 -5.22 10.55 2.88
C ILE A 161 -6.70 10.18 2.78
N VAL A 162 -6.99 8.89 2.83
CA VAL A 162 -8.34 8.36 2.60
C VAL A 162 -8.67 7.35 3.69
N ARG A 163 -9.88 7.45 4.23
CA ARG A 163 -10.48 6.46 5.13
C ARG A 163 -11.32 5.48 4.32
N TYR A 164 -11.18 4.19 4.57
CA TYR A 164 -12.03 3.12 4.07
C TYR A 164 -12.74 2.40 5.21
N ARG A 165 -13.85 1.74 4.88
CA ARG A 165 -14.54 0.79 5.76
C ARG A 165 -14.09 -0.64 5.48
N TYR A 166 -13.75 -1.38 6.53
CA TYR A 166 -13.44 -2.81 6.45
C TYR A 166 -14.72 -3.65 6.52
N ASP A 167 -15.03 -4.36 5.44
CA ASP A 167 -16.04 -5.42 5.40
C ASP A 167 -15.34 -6.74 5.71
N GLN A 168 -15.42 -7.16 6.99
CA GLN A 168 -14.76 -8.38 7.48
C GLN A 168 -15.30 -9.65 6.79
N ALA A 169 -16.60 -9.69 6.49
CA ALA A 169 -17.23 -10.84 5.87
C ALA A 169 -16.74 -11.05 4.43
N LYS A 170 -16.63 -9.96 3.67
CA LYS A 170 -16.12 -10.00 2.28
C LYS A 170 -14.60 -9.93 2.18
N GLN A 171 -13.92 -9.58 3.28
CA GLN A 171 -12.48 -9.33 3.33
C GLN A 171 -12.07 -8.24 2.31
N LYS A 172 -12.79 -7.10 2.34
CA LYS A 172 -12.58 -5.97 1.43
C LYS A 172 -12.60 -4.63 2.16
N LEU A 173 -11.86 -3.67 1.62
CA LEU A 173 -12.01 -2.26 1.96
C LEU A 173 -12.95 -1.59 0.97
N THR A 174 -13.91 -0.82 1.46
CA THR A 174 -14.97 -0.18 0.67
C THR A 174 -15.31 1.21 1.22
N GLY A 175 -16.13 1.98 0.52
CA GLY A 175 -16.63 3.27 1.01
C GLY A 175 -15.53 4.28 1.35
N PRO A 176 -14.72 4.71 0.34
CA PRO A 176 -13.69 5.72 0.56
C PRO A 176 -14.28 7.05 1.03
N VAL A 177 -13.62 7.69 1.98
CA VAL A 177 -13.83 9.09 2.37
C VAL A 177 -12.48 9.79 2.34
N ILE A 178 -12.36 10.83 1.53
CA ILE A 178 -11.13 11.62 1.37
C ILE A 178 -11.05 12.60 2.53
N LEU A 179 -10.00 12.46 3.35
CA LEU A 179 -9.71 13.41 4.43
C LEU A 179 -8.92 14.61 3.93
N CYS A 180 -8.01 14.38 2.98
CA CYS A 180 -7.20 15.41 2.33
C CYS A 180 -6.63 14.86 1.03
N ASP A 181 -6.78 15.59 -0.08
CA ASP A 181 -6.30 15.22 -1.42
C ASP A 181 -5.20 16.16 -1.96
N THR A 182 -4.73 17.10 -1.14
CA THR A 182 -3.73 18.10 -1.53
C THR A 182 -2.39 17.90 -0.82
N ILE A 183 -2.05 16.68 -0.41
CA ILE A 183 -0.79 16.41 0.29
C ILE A 183 0.36 16.51 -0.73
N PRO A 184 1.31 17.46 -0.59
CA PRO A 184 2.42 17.58 -1.53
C PRO A 184 3.31 16.34 -1.43
N GLN A 185 3.74 15.83 -2.58
CA GLN A 185 4.63 14.69 -2.73
C GLN A 185 5.69 15.00 -3.79
N SER A 186 6.80 14.27 -3.76
CA SER A 186 7.90 14.45 -4.70
C SER A 186 8.61 13.13 -5.04
N SER A 187 9.74 13.22 -5.73
CA SER A 187 10.62 12.07 -5.93
C SER A 187 11.28 11.60 -4.64
N ASP A 188 11.41 12.44 -3.60
CA ASP A 188 12.23 12.17 -2.42
C ASP A 188 11.62 12.69 -1.11
N HIS A 189 11.94 12.02 0.00
CA HIS A 189 11.64 12.48 1.36
C HIS A 189 10.16 12.81 1.58
N ASN A 190 9.27 11.95 1.08
CA ASN A 190 7.83 12.15 1.19
C ASN A 190 7.26 11.90 2.60
N GLY A 191 8.03 11.25 3.48
CA GLY A 191 7.51 10.76 4.76
C GLY A 191 6.62 9.54 4.52
N GLY A 192 5.35 9.59 4.95
CA GLY A 192 4.39 8.53 4.66
C GLY A 192 3.87 7.73 5.85
N ARG A 193 4.35 7.94 7.07
CA ARG A 193 3.87 7.21 8.25
C ARG A 193 2.49 7.74 8.66
N LEU A 194 1.53 6.82 8.82
CA LEU A 194 0.25 7.07 9.49
C LEU A 194 0.21 6.34 10.83
N THR A 195 -0.36 6.97 11.85
CA THR A 195 -0.67 6.31 13.12
C THR A 195 -1.88 6.97 13.78
N ILE A 196 -2.61 6.22 14.59
CA ILE A 196 -3.71 6.75 15.40
C ILE A 196 -3.24 6.78 16.84
N ALA A 197 -3.44 7.91 17.51
CA ALA A 197 -3.15 8.03 18.93
C ALA A 197 -4.20 8.91 19.63
N PRO A 198 -4.54 8.62 20.90
CA PRO A 198 -5.47 9.43 21.66
C PRO A 198 -4.80 10.73 22.14
N VAL A 199 -5.53 11.84 22.01
CA VAL A 199 -5.20 13.14 22.63
C VAL A 199 -6.40 13.56 23.45
N ALA A 200 -6.21 13.64 24.78
CA ALA A 200 -7.28 13.96 25.74
C ALA A 200 -8.53 13.06 25.58
N GLY A 201 -8.33 11.76 25.33
CA GLY A 201 -9.41 10.78 25.21
C GLY A 201 -10.09 10.71 23.83
N LYS A 202 -9.70 11.56 22.87
CA LYS A 202 -10.16 11.49 21.48
C LYS A 202 -9.04 10.96 20.58
N ASP A 203 -9.35 9.98 19.75
CA ASP A 203 -8.42 9.45 18.75
C ASP A 203 -8.20 10.48 17.62
N TYR A 204 -6.95 10.68 17.24
CA TYR A 204 -6.55 11.48 16.07
C TYR A 204 -5.63 10.68 15.17
N LEU A 205 -5.71 10.96 13.87
CA LEU A 205 -4.79 10.44 12.87
C LEU A 205 -3.60 11.39 12.75
N PHE A 206 -2.39 10.86 12.89
CA PHE A 206 -1.15 11.60 12.69
C PHE A 206 -0.45 11.11 11.42
N TYR A 207 0.01 12.07 10.62
CA TYR A 207 0.71 11.82 9.36
C TYR A 207 2.06 12.54 9.34
N THR A 208 3.14 11.81 9.06
CA THR A 208 4.45 12.43 8.81
C THR A 208 4.60 12.80 7.35
N ILE A 209 4.97 14.04 7.07
CA ILE A 209 5.29 14.52 5.73
C ILE A 209 6.66 15.17 5.76
N GLY A 210 7.55 14.73 4.87
CA GLY A 210 8.88 15.32 4.79
C GLY A 210 8.90 16.61 3.98
N GLU A 211 10.08 17.13 3.74
CA GLU A 211 10.35 18.41 3.07
C GLU A 211 10.57 18.28 1.56
N MET A 212 10.15 17.15 0.97
CA MET A 212 10.18 16.91 -0.49
C MET A 212 11.59 16.90 -1.10
N GLY A 213 12.61 16.62 -0.28
CA GLY A 213 14.02 16.65 -0.68
C GLY A 213 14.51 18.07 -1.01
N ALA A 214 13.89 19.11 -0.45
CA ALA A 214 14.27 20.48 -0.74
C ALA A 214 15.76 20.76 -0.44
N GLY A 215 16.49 21.22 -1.46
CA GLY A 215 17.92 21.51 -1.36
C GLY A 215 18.85 20.32 -1.62
N GLN A 216 18.35 19.19 -2.17
CA GLN A 216 19.19 18.05 -2.56
C GLN A 216 18.84 17.48 -3.95
N PHE A 217 19.86 16.93 -4.62
CA PHE A 217 19.74 16.19 -5.90
C PHE A 217 18.86 16.90 -6.94
N THR A 218 17.85 16.20 -7.48
CA THR A 218 16.89 16.74 -8.47
C THR A 218 15.94 17.80 -7.89
N ASN A 219 15.90 17.94 -6.57
CA ASN A 219 15.09 18.90 -5.83
C ASN A 219 15.94 20.05 -5.24
N ILE A 220 17.17 20.26 -5.76
CA ILE A 220 18.10 21.30 -5.29
C ILE A 220 17.53 22.72 -5.38
N ALA A 221 16.71 22.99 -6.39
CA ALA A 221 16.06 24.29 -6.60
C ALA A 221 14.73 24.44 -5.83
N ARG A 222 14.29 23.42 -5.09
CA ARG A 222 13.04 23.47 -4.33
C ARG A 222 13.23 24.30 -3.07
N THR A 223 12.28 25.20 -2.82
CA THR A 223 12.24 25.98 -1.58
C THR A 223 11.95 25.06 -0.40
N ASN A 224 12.72 25.19 0.69
CA ASN A 224 12.46 24.44 1.91
C ASN A 224 11.37 25.14 2.74
N HIS A 225 10.23 24.48 2.89
CA HIS A 225 9.07 25.01 3.62
C HIS A 225 8.95 24.47 5.06
N ALA A 226 9.94 23.73 5.59
CA ALA A 226 9.84 23.09 6.89
C ALA A 226 9.55 24.07 8.06
N GLN A 227 9.98 25.32 7.95
CA GLN A 227 9.72 26.37 8.96
C GLN A 227 8.45 27.21 8.69
N GLN A 228 7.82 27.06 7.53
CA GLN A 228 6.58 27.75 7.18
C GLN A 228 5.40 26.97 7.75
N LYS A 229 4.61 27.61 8.62
CA LYS A 229 3.60 26.93 9.46
C LYS A 229 2.31 26.59 8.73
N ASP A 230 2.04 27.32 7.65
CA ASP A 230 0.87 27.24 6.79
C ASP A 230 1.07 26.33 5.58
N ILE A 231 2.24 25.69 5.47
CA ILE A 231 2.57 24.75 4.40
C ILE A 231 2.83 23.37 5.00
N TYR A 232 2.28 22.34 4.35
CA TYR A 232 2.31 20.96 4.85
C TYR A 232 3.72 20.35 4.90
N GLU A 233 4.65 20.76 4.04
CA GLU A 233 5.97 20.13 3.91
C GLU A 233 6.82 20.24 5.20
N GLY A 234 7.47 19.13 5.57
CA GLY A 234 8.36 19.01 6.73
C GLY A 234 7.63 19.07 8.08
N LYS A 235 6.52 18.35 8.21
CA LYS A 235 5.59 18.44 9.36
C LYS A 235 5.11 17.08 9.86
N ILE A 236 4.45 17.14 11.01
CA ILE A 236 3.48 16.13 11.44
C ILE A 236 2.10 16.78 11.37
N LEU A 237 1.25 16.27 10.49
CA LEU A 237 -0.14 16.71 10.36
C LEU A 237 -1.03 15.88 11.30
N ARG A 238 -2.11 16.49 11.78
CA ARG A 238 -3.11 15.85 12.64
C ARG A 238 -4.49 16.03 12.03
N PHE A 239 -5.20 14.94 11.80
CA PHE A 239 -6.56 14.91 11.28
C PHE A 239 -7.51 14.31 12.31
N ASN A 240 -8.78 14.70 12.25
CA ASN A 240 -9.83 13.95 12.92
C ASN A 240 -9.94 12.56 12.28
N THR A 241 -10.23 11.54 13.08
CA THR A 241 -10.52 10.18 12.58
C THR A 241 -11.97 10.04 12.10
N GLU A 242 -12.82 10.98 12.49
CA GLU A 242 -14.26 11.02 12.25
C GLU A 242 -14.66 12.44 11.84
N PRO A 243 -15.77 12.62 11.10
CA PRO A 243 -16.24 13.93 10.71
C PRO A 243 -16.45 14.81 11.95
N ASP A 244 -16.03 16.07 11.86
CA ASP A 244 -16.41 17.08 12.83
C ASP A 244 -17.72 17.77 12.41
N GLN A 245 -18.07 18.86 13.08
CA GLN A 245 -19.29 19.62 12.78
C GLN A 245 -19.00 20.79 11.82
N ASP A 246 -17.80 20.87 11.24
CA ASP A 246 -17.44 21.97 10.38
C ASP A 246 -18.14 21.81 9.02
N ALA A 247 -18.70 22.90 8.51
CA ALA A 247 -19.33 22.91 7.19
C ALA A 247 -18.24 22.93 6.10
N GLY A 248 -17.89 21.77 5.55
CA GLY A 248 -16.86 21.61 4.51
C GLY A 248 -17.19 20.52 3.48
N GLN A 249 -16.46 20.52 2.35
CA GLN A 249 -16.59 19.50 1.29
C GLN A 249 -15.93 18.15 1.64
N TYR A 250 -15.14 18.10 2.71
CA TYR A 250 -14.37 16.94 3.13
C TYR A 250 -14.77 16.57 4.57
N GLU A 251 -15.03 15.27 4.79
CA GLU A 251 -15.48 14.65 6.05
C GLU A 251 -14.34 13.93 6.77
#